data_AF-A0A961WY58-F1
#
_entry.id   AF-A0A961WY58-F1
#
_cell.length_a   1.000
_cell.length_b   1.000
_cell.length_c   1.000
_cell.angle_alpha   90.00
_cell.angle_beta   90.00
_cell.angle_gamma   90.00
#
_symmetry.space_group_name_H-M   'P 1'
#
loop_
_entity.id
_entity.type
_entity.pdbx_description
1 polymer ?
#
loop_
_entity_poly.entity_id
_entity_poly.type
_entity_poly.pdbx_seq_one_letter_code
_entity_poly.pdbx_strand_id
1 'polypeptide(L)'
;SIEGLAFAPKGMRLAMARYNGVELAWVNSQAVPVFLEWKGAHTGVVFSPDGKYVVSTMQENALHGWRLADNKHMRMSGYPSKVKSLSWSAKGAWLASSGAPAAIVWPFTGKDGPMGKAPRELGTMGQILVSRVACHPQEEVVAIGYGDGMILAVRIADGKEAVLRRGGKGPITALLWDAAGKRLAFGSEEGEAGVIDLTA
;
A
#
# COMPACT_ATOMS: atom_id res chain seq x y z
N SER A 1 0.60 -22.10 4.20
CA SER A 1 -0.17 -21.27 3.26
C SER A 1 0.66 -20.08 2.85
N ILE A 2 0.54 -19.63 1.60
CA ILE A 2 1.08 -18.35 1.12
C ILE A 2 -0.13 -17.45 0.89
N GLU A 3 -0.17 -16.31 1.58
CA GLU A 3 -1.34 -15.42 1.57
C GLU A 3 -1.19 -14.25 0.59
N GLY A 4 0.05 -13.90 0.24
CA GLY A 4 0.33 -12.81 -0.68
C GLY A 4 1.69 -12.95 -1.34
N LEU A 5 1.82 -12.35 -2.53
CA LEU A 5 2.99 -12.46 -3.38
C LEU A 5 3.24 -11.15 -4.13
N ALA A 6 4.52 -10.84 -4.35
CA ALA A 6 4.93 -9.67 -5.12
C ALA A 6 6.27 -9.89 -5.81
N PHE A 7 6.38 -9.46 -7.07
CA PHE A 7 7.66 -9.40 -7.76
C PHE A 7 8.47 -8.19 -7.29
N ALA A 8 9.78 -8.37 -7.19
CA ALA A 8 10.72 -7.26 -7.09
C ALA A 8 10.68 -6.44 -8.40
N PRO A 9 11.04 -5.15 -8.38
CA PRO A 9 10.87 -4.25 -9.53
C PRO A 9 11.52 -4.73 -10.84
N LYS A 10 12.65 -5.45 -10.75
CA LYS A 10 13.35 -6.03 -11.90
C LYS A 10 12.78 -7.38 -12.37
N GLY A 11 11.73 -7.89 -11.74
CA GLY A 11 11.08 -9.17 -12.07
C GLY A 11 11.86 -10.44 -11.69
N MET A 12 13.12 -10.32 -11.28
CA MET A 12 13.99 -11.48 -11.03
C MET A 12 13.79 -12.14 -9.66
N ARG A 13 13.07 -11.53 -8.74
CA ARG A 13 12.88 -12.03 -7.36
C ARG A 13 11.40 -11.96 -6.98
N LEU A 14 10.90 -12.97 -6.28
CA LEU A 14 9.54 -13.08 -5.78
C LEU A 14 9.56 -13.05 -4.25
N ALA A 15 8.72 -12.20 -3.66
CA ALA A 15 8.41 -12.23 -2.24
C ALA A 15 7.11 -13.00 -2.01
N MET A 16 7.06 -13.80 -0.95
CA MET A 16 5.91 -14.60 -0.55
C MET A 16 5.65 -14.41 0.95
N ALA A 17 4.51 -13.84 1.30
CA ALA A 17 4.07 -13.68 2.69
C ALA A 17 3.65 -15.03 3.27
N ARG A 18 4.15 -15.34 4.47
CA ARG A 18 3.89 -16.61 5.18
C ARG A 18 3.66 -16.38 6.66
N TYR A 19 3.35 -17.45 7.36
CA TYR A 19 3.46 -17.44 8.81
C TYR A 19 4.93 -17.26 9.21
N ASN A 20 5.18 -16.39 10.20
CA ASN A 20 6.47 -16.00 10.74
C ASN A 20 7.43 -15.24 9.79
N GLY A 21 6.93 -14.69 8.67
CA GLY A 21 7.72 -13.75 7.89
C GLY A 21 7.41 -13.75 6.40
N VAL A 22 8.42 -13.36 5.63
CA VAL A 22 8.39 -13.31 4.17
C VAL A 22 9.56 -14.10 3.60
N GLU A 23 9.30 -15.00 2.65
CA GLU A 23 10.37 -15.66 1.90
C GLU A 23 10.62 -14.90 0.59
N LEU A 24 11.90 -14.74 0.25
CA LEU A 24 12.36 -14.14 -0.99
C LEU A 24 13.12 -15.17 -1.85
N ALA A 25 12.53 -15.56 -2.97
CA ALA A 25 13.09 -16.53 -3.90
C ALA A 25 13.47 -15.88 -5.24
N TRP A 26 14.52 -16.39 -5.90
CA TRP A 26 14.86 -16.00 -7.27
C TRP A 26 13.96 -16.71 -8.27
N VAL A 27 13.49 -15.98 -9.26
CA VAL A 27 12.72 -16.55 -10.37
C VAL A 27 13.66 -17.40 -11.23
N ASN A 28 13.22 -18.60 -11.61
CA ASN A 28 13.97 -19.53 -12.46
C ASN A 28 15.35 -19.92 -11.90
N SER A 29 15.48 -20.03 -10.58
CA SER A 29 16.72 -20.44 -9.93
C SER A 29 16.44 -21.44 -8.81
N GLN A 30 17.38 -22.35 -8.57
CA GLN A 30 17.38 -23.26 -7.42
C GLN A 30 18.17 -22.71 -6.23
N ALA A 31 18.59 -21.45 -6.29
CA ALA A 31 19.26 -20.80 -5.17
C ALA A 31 18.37 -20.84 -3.92
N VAL A 32 19.00 -21.11 -2.77
CA VAL A 32 18.31 -21.17 -1.48
C VAL A 32 17.59 -19.84 -1.22
N PRO A 33 16.27 -19.85 -0.95
CA PRO A 33 15.53 -18.63 -0.64
C PRO A 33 16.04 -17.95 0.63
N VAL A 34 15.92 -16.64 0.69
CA VAL A 34 16.21 -15.86 1.90
C VAL A 34 14.92 -15.69 2.68
N PHE A 35 14.94 -16.00 3.97
CA PHE A 35 13.79 -15.79 4.85
C PHE A 35 13.96 -14.52 5.68
N LEU A 36 12.97 -13.63 5.59
CA LEU A 36 12.85 -12.43 6.38
C LEU A 36 11.92 -12.73 7.56
N GLU A 37 12.51 -13.07 8.71
CA GLU A 37 11.77 -13.49 9.89
C GLU A 37 11.02 -12.32 10.55
N TRP A 38 9.78 -12.58 10.95
CA TRP A 38 9.02 -11.78 11.91
C TRP A 38 7.82 -12.58 12.40
N LYS A 39 7.65 -12.71 13.72
CA LYS A 39 6.58 -13.55 14.29
C LYS A 39 5.19 -13.05 13.90
N GLY A 40 4.31 -13.99 13.53
CA GLY A 40 2.90 -13.72 13.25
C GLY A 40 2.47 -14.08 11.82
N ALA A 41 1.20 -13.89 11.52
CA ALA A 41 0.64 -14.21 10.22
C ALA A 41 0.74 -13.01 9.26
N HIS A 42 1.60 -13.11 8.24
CA HIS A 42 1.68 -12.13 7.16
C HIS A 42 0.68 -12.47 6.06
N THR A 43 -0.08 -11.46 5.63
CA THR A 43 -1.24 -11.63 4.74
C THR A 43 -1.04 -11.03 3.35
N GLY A 44 0.04 -10.28 3.17
CA GLY A 44 0.35 -9.55 1.96
C GLY A 44 1.79 -9.06 1.99
N VAL A 45 2.34 -8.77 0.82
CA VAL A 45 3.72 -8.32 0.69
C VAL A 45 3.87 -7.42 -0.53
N VAL A 46 4.71 -6.39 -0.43
CA VAL A 46 5.06 -5.47 -1.50
C VAL A 46 6.55 -5.14 -1.45
N PHE A 47 7.17 -4.95 -2.62
CA PHE A 47 8.49 -4.35 -2.73
C PHE A 47 8.37 -2.84 -2.92
N SER A 48 9.35 -2.09 -2.40
CA SER A 48 9.52 -0.69 -2.80
C SER A 48 9.92 -0.60 -4.28
N PRO A 49 9.57 0.49 -4.99
CA PRO A 49 9.91 0.67 -6.41
C PRO A 49 11.42 0.63 -6.69
N ASP A 50 12.24 1.05 -5.73
CA ASP A 50 13.71 1.00 -5.80
C ASP A 50 14.30 -0.35 -5.38
N GLY A 51 13.46 -1.30 -4.95
CA GLY A 51 13.85 -2.64 -4.52
C GLY A 51 14.64 -2.70 -3.21
N LYS A 52 14.73 -1.60 -2.44
CA LYS A 52 15.49 -1.55 -1.17
C LYS A 52 14.71 -2.10 0.03
N TYR A 53 13.38 -2.11 -0.05
CA TYR A 53 12.51 -2.48 1.06
C TYR A 53 11.50 -3.53 0.64
N VAL A 54 11.15 -4.38 1.60
CA VAL A 54 9.98 -5.25 1.56
C VAL A 54 9.07 -4.85 2.71
N VAL A 55 7.77 -4.69 2.45
CA VAL A 55 6.77 -4.41 3.49
C VAL A 55 5.66 -5.43 3.37
N SER A 56 5.15 -5.88 4.51
CA SER A 56 4.11 -6.87 4.63
C SER A 56 2.96 -6.38 5.48
N THR A 57 1.74 -6.74 5.09
CA THR A 57 0.56 -6.63 5.93
C THR A 57 0.46 -7.85 6.83
N MET A 58 -0.16 -7.70 7.99
CA MET A 58 -0.32 -8.78 8.97
C MET A 58 -1.78 -8.99 9.36
N GLN A 59 -2.06 -10.11 10.03
CA GLN A 59 -3.33 -10.30 10.75
C GLN A 59 -3.44 -9.33 11.95
N GLU A 60 -2.31 -8.89 12.50
CA GLU A 60 -2.27 -7.80 13.48
C GLU A 60 -2.54 -6.45 12.81
N ASN A 61 -3.02 -5.46 13.59
CA ASN A 61 -3.23 -4.10 13.12
C ASN A 61 -1.91 -3.32 13.04
N ALA A 62 -0.99 -3.85 12.25
CA ALA A 62 0.33 -3.29 12.01
C ALA A 62 0.86 -3.75 10.65
N LEU A 63 1.86 -3.02 10.16
CA LEU A 63 2.73 -3.45 9.09
C LEU A 63 4.09 -3.82 9.65
N HIS A 64 4.76 -4.74 8.97
CA HIS A 64 6.16 -5.02 9.21
C HIS A 64 6.94 -4.93 7.91
N GLY A 65 8.14 -4.37 7.95
CA GLY A 65 9.01 -4.27 6.80
C GLY A 65 10.47 -4.55 7.11
N TRP A 66 11.24 -4.77 6.06
CA TRP A 66 12.67 -5.05 6.10
C TRP A 66 13.41 -4.18 5.11
N ARG A 67 14.55 -3.62 5.53
CA ARG A 67 15.55 -3.04 4.63
C ARG A 67 16.45 -4.17 4.15
N LEU A 68 16.49 -4.41 2.84
CA LEU A 68 17.14 -5.60 2.28
C LEU A 68 18.68 -5.54 2.32
N ALA A 69 19.27 -4.35 2.46
CA ALA A 69 20.72 -4.17 2.48
C ALA A 69 21.37 -4.80 3.72
N ASP A 70 20.65 -4.82 4.85
CA ASP A 70 21.16 -5.25 6.15
C ASP A 70 20.13 -6.03 6.98
N ASN A 71 19.01 -6.44 6.36
CA ASN A 71 17.88 -7.12 6.97
C ASN A 71 17.26 -6.38 8.16
N LYS A 72 17.44 -5.06 8.26
CA LYS A 72 16.92 -4.30 9.40
C LYS A 72 15.39 -4.24 9.38
N HIS A 73 14.79 -4.67 10.47
CA HIS A 73 13.34 -4.70 10.69
C HIS A 73 12.76 -3.32 10.99
N MET A 74 11.52 -3.09 10.57
CA MET A 74 10.80 -1.83 10.76
C MET A 74 9.34 -2.16 11.07
N ARG A 75 8.87 -1.75 12.26
CA ARG A 75 7.48 -1.90 12.65
C ARG A 75 6.74 -0.58 12.44
N MET A 76 5.57 -0.66 11.80
CA MET A 76 4.67 0.46 11.55
C MET A 76 3.34 0.11 12.21
N SER A 77 3.14 0.58 13.44
CA SER A 77 2.00 0.25 14.31
C SER A 77 1.11 1.46 14.57
N GLY A 78 0.01 1.25 15.29
CA GLY A 78 -0.96 2.30 15.63
C GLY A 78 -2.23 2.29 14.77
N TYR A 79 -2.37 1.30 13.89
CA TYR A 79 -3.60 1.16 13.09
C TYR A 79 -4.77 0.71 13.99
N PRO A 80 -5.94 1.34 13.90
CA PRO A 80 -7.12 0.92 14.65
C PRO A 80 -7.77 -0.34 14.06
N SER A 81 -7.49 -0.66 12.79
CA SER A 81 -8.02 -1.83 12.10
C SER A 81 -6.94 -2.51 11.25
N LYS A 82 -7.27 -3.69 10.73
CA LYS A 82 -6.37 -4.50 9.91
C LYS A 82 -6.04 -3.77 8.62
N VAL A 83 -4.76 -3.73 8.28
CA VAL A 83 -4.30 -3.15 7.01
C VAL A 83 -4.58 -4.14 5.88
N LYS A 84 -5.32 -3.71 4.87
CA LYS A 84 -5.75 -4.56 3.74
C LYS A 84 -5.24 -4.10 2.37
N SER A 85 -4.75 -2.87 2.28
CA SER A 85 -4.32 -2.26 1.02
C SER A 85 -3.04 -1.45 1.26
N LEU A 86 -2.11 -1.58 0.32
CA LEU A 86 -0.82 -0.89 0.29
C LEU A 86 -0.59 -0.35 -1.12
N SER A 87 0.00 0.84 -1.23
CA SER A 87 0.45 1.39 -2.50
C SER A 87 1.69 2.26 -2.31
N TRP A 88 2.72 2.00 -3.11
CA TRP A 88 3.92 2.83 -3.13
C TRP A 88 3.73 4.05 -4.04
N SER A 89 4.26 5.21 -3.63
CA SER A 89 4.40 6.34 -4.56
C SER A 89 5.44 6.00 -5.62
N ALA A 90 5.31 6.60 -6.82
CA ALA A 90 6.15 6.27 -7.97
C ALA A 90 7.65 6.37 -7.70
N LYS A 91 8.06 7.36 -6.89
CA LYS A 91 9.46 7.59 -6.51
C LYS A 91 9.91 6.74 -5.32
N GLY A 92 9.02 5.92 -4.74
CA GLY A 92 9.28 5.13 -3.53
C GLY A 92 9.45 5.96 -2.26
N ALA A 93 9.14 7.26 -2.30
CA ALA A 93 9.29 8.17 -1.17
C ALA A 93 8.21 7.96 -0.10
N TRP A 94 7.08 7.37 -0.47
CA TRP A 94 5.94 7.14 0.41
C TRP A 94 5.32 5.76 0.20
N LEU A 95 4.80 5.20 1.28
CA LEU A 95 3.94 4.01 1.26
C LEU A 95 2.59 4.38 1.89
N ALA A 96 1.55 4.44 1.06
CA ALA A 96 0.17 4.60 1.52
C ALA A 96 -0.41 3.26 1.95
N SER A 97 -1.29 3.29 2.95
CA SER A 97 -1.91 2.11 3.52
C SER A 97 -3.31 2.38 4.06
N SER A 98 -4.15 1.35 4.07
CA SER A 98 -5.48 1.36 4.69
C SER A 98 -5.44 0.90 6.15
N GLY A 99 -6.60 0.71 6.79
CA GLY A 99 -6.70 0.22 8.18
C GLY A 99 -7.03 1.30 9.21
N ALA A 100 -7.36 2.51 8.75
CA ALA A 100 -7.84 3.62 9.55
C ALA A 100 -8.93 4.42 8.79
N PRO A 101 -9.64 5.35 9.45
CA PRO A 101 -10.53 6.31 8.78
C PRO A 101 -9.83 7.36 7.90
N ALA A 102 -8.52 7.20 7.66
CA ALA A 102 -7.67 8.00 6.80
C ALA A 102 -6.65 7.07 6.11
N ALA A 103 -6.08 7.51 4.98
CA ALA A 103 -4.92 6.81 4.42
C ALA A 103 -3.70 7.12 5.29
N ILE A 104 -3.05 6.08 5.80
CA ILE A 104 -1.82 6.20 6.59
C ILE A 104 -0.64 6.15 5.63
N VAL A 105 0.12 7.23 5.52
CA VAL A 105 1.16 7.41 4.51
C VAL A 105 2.53 7.55 5.19
N TRP A 106 3.32 6.48 5.13
CA TRP A 106 4.63 6.41 5.76
C TRP A 106 5.73 7.02 4.88
N PRO A 107 6.61 7.87 5.42
CA PRO A 107 7.78 8.36 4.70
C PRO A 107 8.86 7.29 4.59
N PHE A 108 9.29 6.98 3.37
CA PHE A 108 10.42 6.08 3.07
C PHE A 108 11.63 6.85 2.51
N THR A 109 11.84 8.06 3.01
CA THR A 109 12.92 8.95 2.58
C THR A 109 14.23 8.71 3.34
N GLY A 110 15.38 8.93 2.71
CA GLY A 110 16.69 8.79 3.34
C GLY A 110 17.07 7.33 3.67
N LYS A 111 18.15 7.14 4.43
CA LYS A 111 18.74 5.81 4.66
C LYS A 111 17.86 4.88 5.51
N ASP A 112 17.09 5.45 6.44
CA ASP A 112 16.36 4.72 7.48
C ASP A 112 14.87 4.51 7.17
N GLY A 113 14.41 4.87 5.97
CA GLY A 113 13.01 4.70 5.58
C GLY A 113 12.06 5.34 6.59
N PRO A 114 11.09 4.59 7.16
CA PRO A 114 10.08 5.10 8.11
C PRO A 114 10.54 5.11 9.56
N MET A 115 11.73 4.57 9.90
CA MET A 115 12.15 4.44 11.29
C MET A 115 12.27 5.80 11.97
N GLY A 116 11.61 5.96 13.13
CA GLY A 116 11.63 7.19 13.91
C GLY A 116 10.84 8.35 13.29
N LYS A 117 10.07 8.10 12.22
CA LYS A 117 9.24 9.12 11.57
C LYS A 117 7.77 8.83 11.79
N ALA A 118 6.97 9.88 12.00
CA ALA A 118 5.52 9.75 12.03
C ALA A 118 4.96 9.61 10.59
N PRO A 119 3.91 8.80 10.38
CA PRO A 119 3.17 8.81 9.13
C PRO A 119 2.33 10.09 9.00
N ARG A 120 1.87 10.37 7.78
CA ARG A 120 0.81 11.34 7.53
C ARG A 120 -0.54 10.61 7.52
N GLU A 121 -1.57 11.28 8.00
CA GLU A 121 -2.96 10.84 7.86
C GLU A 121 -3.63 11.73 6.82
N LEU A 122 -4.07 11.14 5.71
CA LEU A 122 -4.65 11.87 4.57
C LEU A 122 -6.11 11.47 4.33
N GLY A 123 -6.97 12.45 4.03
CA GLY A 123 -8.37 12.22 3.71
C GLY A 123 -9.16 11.63 4.87
N THR A 124 -9.11 12.24 6.05
CA THR A 124 -9.84 11.73 7.23
C THR A 124 -11.35 11.87 7.04
N MET A 125 -12.09 10.76 7.13
CA MET A 125 -13.54 10.71 6.90
C MET A 125 -14.30 10.15 8.11
N GLY A 126 -14.34 10.91 9.20
CA GLY A 126 -15.08 10.51 10.41
C GLY A 126 -14.70 9.11 10.89
N GLN A 127 -15.67 8.19 10.89
CA GLN A 127 -15.46 6.77 11.26
C GLN A 127 -15.40 5.83 10.05
N ILE A 128 -15.49 6.33 8.83
CA ILE A 128 -15.53 5.51 7.61
C ILE A 128 -14.12 5.07 7.27
N LEU A 129 -13.87 3.76 7.32
CA LEU A 129 -12.56 3.20 7.03
C LEU A 129 -12.19 3.36 5.56
N VAL A 130 -10.92 3.66 5.32
CA VAL A 130 -10.29 3.48 4.02
C VAL A 130 -10.25 1.98 3.69
N SER A 131 -10.81 1.60 2.55
CA SER A 131 -10.79 0.23 2.05
C SER A 131 -9.67 -0.01 1.02
N ARG A 132 -9.34 1.02 0.22
CA ARG A 132 -8.34 0.92 -0.86
C ARG A 132 -7.51 2.19 -0.97
N VAL A 133 -6.22 2.04 -1.28
CA VAL A 133 -5.32 3.15 -1.62
C VAL A 133 -4.63 2.86 -2.95
N ALA A 134 -4.42 3.89 -3.76
CA ALA A 134 -3.68 3.82 -5.03
C ALA A 134 -2.90 5.11 -5.27
N CYS A 135 -1.57 5.05 -5.12
CA CYS A 135 -0.71 6.18 -5.43
C CYS A 135 -0.65 6.44 -6.94
N HIS A 136 -0.60 7.71 -7.29
CA HIS A 136 -0.50 8.15 -8.68
C HIS A 136 0.85 7.74 -9.28
N PRO A 137 0.90 7.30 -10.55
CA PRO A 137 2.09 6.73 -11.17
C PRO A 137 3.18 7.74 -11.54
N GLN A 138 2.90 9.05 -11.51
CA GLN A 138 3.91 10.11 -11.75
C GLN A 138 3.99 11.17 -10.65
N GLU A 139 2.94 11.34 -9.86
CA GLU A 139 2.77 12.50 -8.99
C GLU A 139 2.65 12.04 -7.54
N GLU A 140 2.96 12.93 -6.60
CA GLU A 140 2.83 12.66 -5.17
C GLU A 140 1.38 12.87 -4.71
N VAL A 141 0.49 12.07 -5.30
CA VAL A 141 -0.95 12.04 -5.05
C VAL A 141 -1.35 10.60 -4.70
N VAL A 142 -2.30 10.43 -3.79
CA VAL A 142 -2.92 9.14 -3.50
C VAL A 142 -4.42 9.22 -3.73
N ALA A 143 -4.95 8.29 -4.51
CA ALA A 143 -6.38 8.01 -4.54
C ALA A 143 -6.75 7.13 -3.33
N ILE A 144 -7.82 7.51 -2.63
CA ILE A 144 -8.28 6.87 -1.41
C ILE A 144 -9.73 6.46 -1.63
N GLY A 145 -10.01 5.17 -1.56
CA GLY A 145 -11.35 4.60 -1.62
C GLY A 145 -11.83 4.18 -0.24
N TYR A 146 -13.08 4.51 0.07
CA TYR A 146 -13.69 4.32 1.40
C TYR A 146 -14.74 3.20 1.42
N GLY A 147 -15.13 2.80 2.64
CA GLY A 147 -16.16 1.80 2.88
C GLY A 147 -17.56 2.15 2.39
N ASP A 148 -17.85 3.43 2.18
CA ASP A 148 -19.12 3.94 1.64
C ASP A 148 -19.07 4.19 0.12
N GLY A 149 -17.97 3.80 -0.53
CA GLY A 149 -17.77 4.02 -1.96
C GLY A 149 -17.27 5.42 -2.33
N MET A 150 -17.04 6.33 -1.38
CA MET A 150 -16.41 7.61 -1.70
C MET A 150 -15.00 7.39 -2.25
N ILE A 151 -14.55 8.28 -3.14
CA ILE A 151 -13.17 8.32 -3.63
C ILE A 151 -12.64 9.76 -3.54
N LEU A 152 -11.52 9.92 -2.84
CA LEU A 152 -10.73 11.15 -2.83
C LEU A 152 -9.43 10.97 -3.63
N ALA A 153 -8.91 12.05 -4.18
CA ALA A 153 -7.50 12.18 -4.51
C ALA A 153 -6.88 13.24 -3.60
N VAL A 154 -5.78 12.88 -2.93
CA VAL A 154 -5.12 13.76 -1.95
C VAL A 154 -3.65 13.93 -2.32
N ARG A 155 -3.20 15.18 -2.44
CA ARG A 155 -1.79 15.50 -2.62
C ARG A 155 -1.04 15.26 -1.32
N ILE A 156 -0.01 14.41 -1.37
CA ILE A 156 0.70 13.95 -0.18
C ILE A 156 1.42 15.12 0.52
N ALA A 157 1.96 16.07 -0.25
CA ALA A 157 2.82 17.14 0.26
C ALA A 157 2.15 18.10 1.24
N ASP A 158 0.88 18.42 1.03
CA ASP A 158 0.13 19.42 1.81
C ASP A 158 -1.29 18.99 2.19
N GLY A 159 -1.70 17.78 1.83
CA GLY A 159 -3.02 17.24 2.18
C GLY A 159 -4.16 17.83 1.38
N LYS A 160 -3.89 18.60 0.31
CA LYS A 160 -4.97 19.16 -0.53
C LYS A 160 -5.75 18.02 -1.20
N GLU A 161 -7.05 18.02 -1.01
CA GLU A 161 -7.96 16.98 -1.46
C GLU A 161 -8.89 17.42 -2.60
N ALA A 162 -9.26 16.47 -3.44
CA ALA A 162 -10.29 16.59 -4.46
C ALA A 162 -11.21 15.37 -4.38
N VAL A 163 -12.52 15.62 -4.39
CA VAL A 163 -13.52 14.55 -4.43
C VAL A 163 -13.63 14.04 -5.86
N LEU A 164 -13.28 12.77 -6.08
CA LEU A 164 -13.41 12.11 -7.38
C LEU A 164 -14.73 11.34 -7.51
N ARG A 165 -15.27 10.85 -6.39
CA ARG A 165 -16.59 10.22 -6.30
C ARG A 165 -17.20 10.53 -4.93
N ARG A 166 -18.45 11.01 -4.91
CA ARG A 166 -19.12 11.47 -3.67
C ARG A 166 -19.62 10.34 -2.76
N GLY A 167 -19.72 9.10 -3.25
CA GLY A 167 -20.23 7.95 -2.48
C GLY A 167 -20.74 6.85 -3.40
N GLY A 168 -21.15 5.74 -2.80
CA GLY A 168 -21.70 4.55 -3.46
C GLY A 168 -22.47 3.65 -2.51
N LYS A 169 -22.74 2.42 -2.96
CA LYS A 169 -23.51 1.43 -2.20
C LYS A 169 -22.67 0.53 -1.31
N GLY A 170 -21.35 0.54 -1.48
CA GLY A 170 -20.45 -0.27 -0.65
C GLY A 170 -18.97 0.02 -0.87
N PRO A 171 -18.11 -0.72 -0.15
CA PRO A 171 -16.68 -0.46 -0.10
C PRO A 171 -16.01 -0.51 -1.47
N ILE A 172 -15.05 0.40 -1.70
CA ILE A 172 -14.16 0.29 -2.86
C ILE A 172 -13.26 -0.94 -2.69
N THR A 173 -13.32 -1.87 -3.65
CA THR A 173 -12.58 -3.14 -3.66
C THR A 173 -11.43 -3.13 -4.67
N ALA A 174 -11.55 -2.36 -5.75
CA ALA A 174 -10.52 -2.14 -6.76
C ALA A 174 -10.34 -0.63 -7.01
N LEU A 175 -9.09 -0.19 -7.13
CA LEU A 175 -8.73 1.21 -7.37
C LEU A 175 -7.37 1.26 -8.06
N LEU A 176 -7.32 1.71 -9.32
CA LEU A 176 -6.13 1.65 -10.15
C LEU A 176 -6.05 2.82 -11.12
N TRP A 177 -4.89 3.48 -11.15
CA TRP A 177 -4.56 4.49 -12.14
C TRP A 177 -4.18 3.85 -13.48
N ASP A 178 -4.51 4.51 -14.58
CA ASP A 178 -3.85 4.22 -15.85
C ASP A 178 -2.39 4.70 -15.83
N ALA A 179 -1.57 4.18 -16.74
CA ALA A 179 -0.14 4.46 -16.75
C ALA A 179 0.18 5.95 -16.97
N ALA A 180 -0.73 6.73 -17.54
CA ALA A 180 -0.58 8.17 -17.73
C ALA A 180 -1.08 9.01 -16.54
N GLY A 181 -1.67 8.38 -15.52
CA GLY A 181 -2.22 9.08 -14.36
C GLY A 181 -3.49 9.90 -14.64
N LYS A 182 -4.07 9.75 -15.83
CA LYS A 182 -5.18 10.58 -16.30
C LYS A 182 -6.54 9.98 -16.00
N ARG A 183 -6.59 8.66 -15.78
CA ARG A 183 -7.82 7.94 -15.51
C ARG A 183 -7.66 7.04 -14.29
N LEU A 184 -8.71 6.98 -13.48
CA LEU A 184 -8.79 6.13 -12.30
C LEU A 184 -9.95 5.15 -12.45
N ALA A 185 -9.63 3.87 -12.61
CA ALA A 185 -10.61 2.79 -12.59
C ALA A 185 -10.95 2.42 -11.14
N PHE A 186 -12.22 2.15 -10.88
CA PHE A 186 -12.67 1.65 -9.58
C PHE A 186 -13.70 0.53 -9.72
N GLY A 187 -13.81 -0.28 -8.67
CA GLY A 187 -14.87 -1.26 -8.45
C GLY A 187 -15.28 -1.30 -6.98
N SER A 188 -16.54 -1.61 -6.69
CA SER A 188 -17.08 -1.76 -5.33
C SER A 188 -17.57 -3.18 -5.05
N GLU A 189 -17.76 -3.48 -3.77
CA GLU A 189 -18.29 -4.78 -3.30
C GLU A 189 -19.72 -5.05 -3.83
N GLU A 190 -20.51 -3.99 -4.02
CA GLU A 190 -21.89 -4.05 -4.55
C GLU A 190 -21.94 -4.07 -6.09
N GLY A 191 -20.81 -4.28 -6.76
CA GLY A 191 -20.73 -4.40 -8.22
C GLY A 191 -20.75 -3.09 -8.99
N GLU A 192 -20.68 -1.92 -8.33
CA GLU A 192 -20.50 -0.65 -9.02
C GLU A 192 -19.06 -0.56 -9.55
N ALA A 193 -18.87 -0.24 -10.82
CA ALA A 193 -17.54 -0.04 -11.39
C ALA A 193 -17.57 1.10 -12.40
N GLY A 194 -16.42 1.73 -12.62
CA GLY A 194 -16.31 2.83 -13.57
C GLY A 194 -14.88 3.33 -13.74
N VAL A 195 -14.74 4.30 -14.65
CA VAL A 195 -13.50 5.02 -14.90
C VAL A 195 -13.77 6.50 -14.70
N ILE A 196 -12.98 7.14 -13.85
CA ILE A 196 -13.02 8.58 -13.62
C ILE A 196 -11.95 9.20 -14.52
N ASP A 197 -12.33 10.11 -15.40
CA ASP A 197 -11.43 10.84 -16.29
C ASP A 197 -11.07 12.20 -15.67
N LEU A 198 -9.79 12.48 -15.53
CA LEU A 198 -9.25 13.70 -14.93
C LEU A 198 -8.64 14.66 -15.96
N THR A 199 -8.92 14.46 -17.25
CA THR A 199 -8.37 15.27 -18.35
C THR A 199 -9.17 16.52 -18.70
N ALA A 200 -10.30 16.75 -18.03
CA ALA A 200 -11.19 17.89 -18.29
C ALA A 200 -10.68 19.20 -17.70
#